data_AF-A0A2R6D7M3-F1
#
_entry.id   AF-A0A2R6D7M3-F1
#
_cell.length_a   1.000
_cell.length_b   1.000
_cell.length_c   1.000
_cell.angle_alpha   90.00
_cell.angle_beta   90.00
_cell.angle_gamma   90.00
#
_symmetry.space_group_name_H-M   'P 1'
#
loop_
_entity.id
_entity.type
_entity.pdbx_description
1 polymer ?
#
loop_
_entity_poly.entity_id
_entity_poly.type
_entity_poly.pdbx_seq_one_letter_code
_entity_poly.pdbx_strand_id
1 'polypeptide(L)'
;MHTEPRDLQTSDSYTTANETIEAEGSVAGFGTVYVHKQILSWDYNGNDYKNPSQDLEYSLPGPYATFQGKTEDNIDENASSFTATLSAEYAFELFGFQRGGEATIATVGEENGSYEVVERDAPTS
;
A
#
# COMPACT_ATOMS: atom_id res chain seq x y z
N MET A 1 19.50 -53.43 -11.44
CA MET A 1 19.97 -52.07 -11.10
C MET A 1 18.72 -51.28 -10.78
N HIS A 2 18.52 -50.93 -9.52
CA HIS A 2 17.38 -50.14 -9.05
C HIS A 2 17.71 -48.67 -9.33
N THR A 3 16.84 -47.96 -10.04
CA THR A 3 16.95 -46.50 -10.20
C THR A 3 15.70 -45.94 -9.55
N GLU A 4 15.84 -45.47 -8.32
CA GLU A 4 14.79 -44.74 -7.61
C GLU A 4 14.55 -43.39 -8.30
N PRO A 5 13.30 -42.87 -8.27
CA PRO A 5 12.93 -41.66 -8.96
C PRO A 5 13.64 -40.45 -8.34
N ARG A 6 14.13 -39.54 -9.19
CA ARG A 6 14.48 -38.20 -8.74
C ARG A 6 13.18 -37.51 -8.33
N ASP A 7 12.93 -37.42 -7.03
CA ASP A 7 11.99 -36.48 -6.44
C ASP A 7 12.36 -35.07 -6.89
N LEU A 8 11.74 -34.60 -7.96
CA LEU A 8 11.57 -33.18 -8.25
C LEU A 8 10.28 -32.73 -7.55
N GLN A 9 10.27 -32.81 -6.22
CA GLN A 9 9.37 -31.98 -5.44
C GLN A 9 10.03 -30.60 -5.38
N THR A 10 9.79 -29.77 -6.39
CA THR A 10 9.89 -28.33 -6.19
C THR A 10 8.92 -28.00 -5.08
N SER A 11 9.44 -27.65 -3.90
CA SER A 11 8.63 -27.14 -2.82
C SER A 11 7.95 -25.87 -3.33
N ASP A 12 6.70 -25.96 -3.79
CA ASP A 12 5.83 -24.82 -4.06
C ASP A 12 5.41 -24.17 -2.72
N SER A 13 6.38 -23.92 -1.84
CA SER A 13 6.16 -23.27 -0.56
C SER A 13 6.10 -21.77 -0.81
N TYR A 14 4.89 -21.23 -0.73
CA TYR A 14 4.68 -19.79 -0.74
C TYR A 14 5.05 -19.19 0.62
N THR A 15 5.64 -18.01 0.58
CA THR A 15 5.93 -17.15 1.73
C THR A 15 5.06 -15.91 1.62
N THR A 16 4.56 -15.40 2.74
CA THR A 16 3.74 -14.18 2.76
C THR A 16 4.64 -12.97 3.00
N ALA A 17 4.63 -12.01 2.07
CA ALA A 17 5.18 -10.67 2.27
C ALA A 17 4.12 -9.76 2.89
N ASN A 18 4.53 -8.85 3.77
CA ASN A 18 3.65 -7.86 4.41
C ASN A 18 4.40 -6.54 4.55
N GLU A 19 3.86 -5.48 3.99
CA GLU A 19 4.51 -4.17 3.93
C GLU A 19 3.53 -3.08 4.35
N THR A 20 4.02 -2.12 5.12
CA THR A 20 3.25 -0.92 5.47
C THR A 20 3.96 0.29 4.88
N ILE A 21 3.27 0.97 3.98
CA ILE A 21 3.74 2.17 3.31
C ILE A 21 2.97 3.35 3.87
N GLU A 22 3.67 4.41 4.25
CA GLU A 22 3.07 5.59 4.87
C GLU A 22 3.34 6.86 4.05
N ALA A 23 2.32 7.72 3.96
CA ALA A 23 2.37 9.04 3.37
C ALA A 23 1.76 10.05 4.35
N GLU A 24 2.47 11.15 4.63
CA GLU A 24 2.10 12.12 5.66
C GLU A 24 1.69 13.46 5.05
N GLY A 25 0.46 13.90 5.34
CA GLY A 25 0.02 15.24 5.02
C GLY A 25 0.39 16.20 6.14
N SER A 26 1.12 17.27 5.83
CA SER A 26 1.46 18.34 6.77
C SER A 26 0.86 19.70 6.41
N VAL A 27 0.59 20.57 7.38
CA VAL A 27 0.19 21.98 7.16
C VAL A 27 1.22 22.91 7.78
N ALA A 28 1.66 23.94 7.05
CA ALA A 28 2.55 24.96 7.58
C ALA A 28 2.00 25.59 8.89
N GLY A 29 2.77 25.50 9.98
CA GLY A 29 2.38 25.99 11.31
C GLY A 29 1.64 24.98 12.20
N PHE A 30 1.23 23.83 11.66
CA PHE A 30 0.55 22.75 12.40
C PHE A 30 1.31 21.41 12.34
N GLY A 31 2.25 21.23 11.40
CA GLY A 31 3.00 19.98 11.24
C GLY A 31 2.17 18.91 10.54
N THR A 32 2.49 17.63 10.76
CA THR A 32 1.71 16.48 10.24
C THR A 32 0.29 16.53 10.78
N VAL A 33 -0.69 16.66 9.89
CA VAL A 33 -2.11 16.74 10.22
C VAL A 33 -2.84 15.42 9.99
N TYR A 34 -2.39 14.62 9.01
CA TYR A 34 -2.87 13.27 8.80
C TYR A 34 -1.74 12.34 8.34
N VAL A 35 -1.94 11.04 8.58
CA VAL A 35 -1.10 9.96 8.07
C VAL A 35 -2.00 8.99 7.30
N HIS A 36 -1.65 8.73 6.05
CA HIS A 36 -2.28 7.78 5.15
C HIS A 36 -1.38 6.55 5.03
N LYS A 37 -1.90 5.35 5.28
CA LYS A 37 -1.12 4.11 5.24
C LYS A 37 -1.77 3.07 4.33
N GLN A 38 -0.96 2.48 3.47
CA GLN A 38 -1.29 1.28 2.72
C GLN A 38 -0.63 0.09 3.42
N ILE A 39 -1.44 -0.89 3.85
CA ILE A 39 -0.95 -2.17 4.31
C ILE A 39 -1.11 -3.15 3.16
N LEU A 40 0.00 -3.65 2.62
CA LEU A 40 0.04 -4.53 1.49
C LEU A 40 0.47 -5.94 1.91
N SER A 41 -0.21 -6.96 1.43
CA SER A 41 0.11 -8.37 1.69
C SER A 41 -0.04 -9.21 0.43
N TRP A 42 0.86 -10.16 0.21
CA TRP A 42 0.75 -11.15 -0.88
C TRP A 42 1.61 -12.37 -0.59
N ASP A 43 1.24 -13.50 -1.20
CA ASP A 43 2.03 -14.72 -1.15
C ASP A 43 2.95 -14.82 -2.37
N TYR A 44 4.19 -15.25 -2.18
CA TYR A 44 5.20 -15.35 -3.25
C TYR A 44 6.06 -16.61 -3.11
N ASN A 45 6.64 -17.10 -4.20
CA ASN A 45 7.55 -18.27 -4.17
C ASN A 45 8.84 -18.10 -5.02
N GLY A 46 9.07 -16.91 -5.58
CA GLY A 46 10.21 -16.62 -6.46
C GLY A 46 9.93 -16.81 -7.96
N ASN A 47 8.82 -17.47 -8.33
CA ASN A 47 8.39 -17.69 -9.72
C ASN A 47 6.93 -17.28 -9.98
N ASP A 48 6.15 -17.06 -8.92
CA ASP A 48 4.75 -16.68 -8.98
C ASP A 48 4.37 -15.89 -7.71
N TYR A 49 3.29 -15.12 -7.78
CA TYR A 49 2.63 -14.51 -6.64
C TYR A 49 1.13 -14.84 -6.64
N LYS A 50 0.48 -14.70 -5.48
CA LYS A 50 -0.97 -14.85 -5.37
C LYS A 50 -1.53 -14.11 -4.18
N ASN A 51 -2.85 -14.00 -4.15
CA ASN A 51 -3.61 -13.41 -3.06
C ASN A 51 -3.14 -11.99 -2.69
N PRO A 52 -2.88 -11.08 -3.65
CA PRO A 52 -2.56 -9.72 -3.28
C PRO A 52 -3.77 -9.09 -2.58
N SER A 53 -3.51 -8.41 -1.47
CA SER A 53 -4.52 -7.69 -0.70
C SER A 53 -3.93 -6.39 -0.18
N GLN A 54 -4.78 -5.37 -0.09
CA GLN A 54 -4.42 -4.11 0.55
C GLN A 54 -5.50 -3.68 1.54
N ASP A 55 -5.07 -2.98 2.58
CA ASP A 55 -5.92 -2.32 3.56
C ASP A 55 -5.50 -0.86 3.75
N LEU A 56 -6.49 -0.02 4.01
CA LEU A 56 -6.29 1.37 4.42
C LEU A 56 -6.25 1.48 5.93
N GLU A 57 -5.14 2.01 6.44
CA GLU A 57 -5.09 2.60 7.78
C GLU A 57 -4.85 4.10 7.68
N TYR A 58 -5.39 4.86 8.63
CA TYR A 58 -5.12 6.29 8.71
C TYR A 58 -5.11 6.79 10.15
N SER A 59 -4.43 7.93 10.34
CA SER A 59 -4.40 8.65 11.61
C SER A 59 -4.58 10.15 11.36
N LEU A 60 -5.20 10.84 12.31
CA LEU A 60 -5.44 12.29 12.29
C LEU A 60 -4.76 12.94 13.52
N PRO A 61 -3.41 12.95 13.59
CA PRO A 61 -2.69 13.47 14.75
C PRO A 61 -2.80 14.99 14.89
N GLY A 62 -3.03 15.72 13.81
CA GLY A 62 -3.18 17.18 13.85
C GLY A 62 -4.61 17.62 14.14
N PRO A 63 -4.78 18.80 14.74
CA PRO A 63 -6.11 19.35 14.99
C PRO A 63 -6.79 19.68 13.66
N TYR A 64 -8.12 19.68 13.63
CA TYR A 64 -8.93 20.08 12.48
C TYR A 64 -8.77 19.24 11.21
N ALA A 65 -7.99 18.17 11.25
CA ALA A 65 -7.90 17.19 10.18
C ALA A 65 -9.12 16.26 10.19
N THR A 66 -9.58 15.88 9.01
CA THR A 66 -10.76 15.04 8.78
C THR A 66 -10.47 14.07 7.65
N PHE A 67 -10.95 12.84 7.81
CA PHE A 67 -10.97 11.84 6.75
C PHE A 67 -12.30 11.96 6.00
N GLN A 68 -12.23 12.21 4.69
CA GLN A 68 -13.41 12.41 3.85
C GLN A 68 -13.88 11.12 3.19
N GLY A 69 -13.00 10.12 3.08
CA GLY A 69 -13.33 8.80 2.57
C GLY A 69 -12.22 8.22 1.70
N LYS A 70 -12.33 6.92 1.46
CA LYS A 70 -11.49 6.22 0.48
C LYS A 70 -12.00 6.52 -0.92
N THR A 71 -11.11 6.94 -1.81
CA THR A 71 -11.43 7.32 -3.20
C THR A 71 -10.99 6.25 -4.19
N GLU A 72 -9.91 5.52 -3.91
CA GLU A 72 -9.44 4.39 -4.69
C GLU A 72 -8.97 3.24 -3.80
N ASP A 73 -9.32 2.03 -4.20
CA ASP A 73 -8.83 0.77 -3.63
C ASP A 73 -8.83 -0.25 -4.75
N ASN A 74 -7.70 -0.36 -5.44
CA ASN A 74 -7.57 -1.18 -6.61
C ASN A 74 -6.27 -1.99 -6.58
N ILE A 75 -6.35 -3.23 -7.04
CA ILE A 75 -5.20 -4.10 -7.29
C ILE A 75 -5.30 -4.58 -8.72
N ASP A 76 -4.31 -4.24 -9.54
CA ASP A 76 -4.19 -4.68 -10.92
C ASP A 76 -3.12 -5.77 -11.06
N GLU A 77 -3.56 -7.00 -11.31
CA GLU A 77 -2.73 -8.20 -11.35
C GLU A 77 -2.13 -8.44 -12.74
N ASN A 78 -0.82 -8.66 -12.80
CA ASN A 78 -0.07 -9.04 -14.01
C ASN A 78 0.58 -10.42 -13.83
N ALA A 79 1.32 -10.90 -14.84
CA ALA A 79 1.86 -12.25 -14.84
C ALA A 79 2.92 -12.54 -13.76
N SER A 80 3.69 -11.53 -13.34
CA SER A 80 4.83 -11.68 -12.41
C SER A 80 4.87 -10.60 -11.32
N SER A 81 3.87 -9.71 -11.32
CA SER A 81 3.71 -8.62 -10.35
C SER A 81 2.27 -8.14 -10.32
N PHE A 82 1.93 -7.32 -9.33
CA PHE A 82 0.68 -6.57 -9.28
C PHE A 82 0.96 -5.12 -8.90
N THR A 83 0.06 -4.21 -9.28
CA THR A 83 0.08 -2.81 -8.83
C THR A 83 -1.10 -2.58 -7.90
N ALA A 84 -0.83 -2.19 -6.67
CA ALA A 84 -1.83 -1.86 -5.66
C ALA A 84 -1.87 -0.33 -5.48
N THR A 85 -2.99 0.27 -5.81
CA THR A 85 -3.25 1.72 -5.68
C THR A 85 -4.28 1.94 -4.59
N LEU A 86 -3.93 2.77 -3.61
CA LEU A 86 -4.79 3.16 -2.52
C LEU A 86 -4.83 4.68 -2.43
N SER A 87 -6.03 5.26 -2.54
CA SER A 87 -6.24 6.70 -2.46
C SER A 87 -7.34 7.04 -1.46
N ALA A 88 -7.16 8.15 -0.75
CA ALA A 88 -8.17 8.69 0.13
C ALA A 88 -8.11 10.22 0.23
N GLU A 89 -9.26 10.84 0.44
CA GLU A 89 -9.38 12.28 0.58
C GLU A 89 -9.33 12.70 2.04
N TYR A 90 -8.52 13.72 2.32
CA TYR A 90 -8.35 14.33 3.63
C TYR A 90 -8.58 15.84 3.54
N ALA A 91 -9.12 16.41 4.61
CA ALA A 91 -9.30 17.85 4.72
C ALA A 91 -8.88 18.38 6.09
N PHE A 92 -8.30 19.57 6.10
CA PHE A 92 -7.96 20.40 7.26
C PHE A 92 -8.76 21.70 7.17
N GLU A 93 -9.64 21.98 8.13
CA GLU A 93 -10.48 23.19 8.12
C GLU A 93 -10.20 24.10 9.32
N LEU A 94 -9.72 25.32 9.07
CA LEU A 94 -9.46 26.29 10.13
C LEU A 94 -10.05 27.66 9.78
N PHE A 95 -10.86 28.23 10.67
CA PHE A 95 -11.53 29.53 10.49
C PHE A 95 -12.32 29.65 9.16
N GLY A 96 -12.92 28.56 8.69
CA GLY A 96 -13.65 28.50 7.41
C GLY A 96 -12.77 28.40 6.17
N PHE A 97 -11.44 28.28 6.33
CA PHE A 97 -10.52 27.94 5.24
C PHE A 97 -10.27 26.43 5.24
N GLN A 98 -10.71 25.76 4.18
CA GLN A 98 -10.42 24.35 3.95
C GLN A 98 -9.15 24.20 3.10
N ARG A 99 -8.22 23.41 3.59
CA ARG A 99 -7.06 22.87 2.87
C ARG A 99 -7.22 21.36 2.84
N GLY A 100 -6.70 20.69 1.84
CA GLY A 100 -6.86 19.25 1.74
C GLY A 100 -6.37 18.76 0.39
N GLY A 101 -6.50 17.46 0.21
CA GLY A 101 -6.20 16.81 -1.05
C GLY A 101 -6.31 15.30 -0.91
N GLU A 102 -6.13 14.67 -2.05
CA GLU A 102 -6.10 13.23 -2.18
C GLU A 102 -4.69 12.74 -1.85
N ALA A 103 -4.59 11.88 -0.84
CA ALA A 103 -3.37 11.11 -0.60
C ALA A 103 -3.46 9.82 -1.40
N THR A 104 -2.38 9.45 -2.08
CA THR A 104 -2.30 8.28 -2.93
C THR A 104 -0.99 7.54 -2.65
N ILE A 105 -1.08 6.24 -2.43
CA ILE A 105 0.06 5.34 -2.47
C ILE A 105 -0.20 4.31 -3.57
N ALA A 106 0.74 4.20 -4.50
CA ALA A 106 0.77 3.11 -5.46
C ALA A 106 2.06 2.30 -5.25
N THR A 107 1.90 0.99 -5.09
CA THR A 107 2.99 0.07 -4.80
C THR A 107 2.91 -1.13 -5.75
N VAL A 108 4.04 -1.51 -6.33
CA VAL A 108 4.18 -2.75 -7.11
C VAL A 108 4.69 -3.84 -6.18
N GLY A 109 4.00 -4.98 -6.12
CA GLY A 109 4.50 -6.20 -5.46
C GLY A 109 4.90 -7.26 -6.48
N GLU A 110 5.98 -7.99 -6.21
CA GLU A 110 6.59 -8.95 -7.14
C GLU A 110 6.50 -10.40 -6.67
N GLU A 111 6.59 -11.33 -7.62
CA GLU A 111 6.68 -12.80 -7.40
C GLU A 111 7.87 -13.28 -6.58
N ASN A 112 8.86 -12.43 -6.37
CA ASN A 112 10.03 -12.70 -5.53
C ASN A 112 9.87 -12.17 -4.08
N GLY A 113 8.74 -11.54 -3.77
CA GLY A 113 8.45 -10.95 -2.45
C GLY A 113 8.99 -9.53 -2.27
N SER A 114 9.58 -8.93 -3.31
CA SER A 114 9.99 -7.53 -3.30
C SER A 114 8.82 -6.61 -3.59
N TYR A 115 8.96 -5.34 -3.22
CA TYR A 115 8.03 -4.29 -3.56
C TYR A 115 8.74 -2.99 -3.93
N GLU A 116 8.06 -2.16 -4.72
CA GLU A 116 8.49 -0.83 -5.09
C GLU A 116 7.33 0.16 -4.93
N VAL A 117 7.56 1.28 -4.25
CA VAL A 117 6.59 2.36 -4.16
C VAL A 117 6.77 3.27 -5.38
N VAL A 118 5.80 3.23 -6.30
CA VAL A 118 5.84 3.99 -7.55
C VAL A 118 5.17 5.36 -7.43
N GLU A 119 4.24 5.51 -6.49
CA GLU A 119 3.60 6.79 -6.14
C GLU A 119 3.43 6.90 -4.63
N ARG A 120 3.72 8.10 -4.11
CA ARG A 120 3.50 8.46 -2.70
C ARG A 120 3.19 9.94 -2.60
N ASP A 121 1.91 10.28 -2.68
CA ASP A 121 1.40 11.62 -2.47
C ASP A 121 0.60 11.70 -1.17
N ALA A 122 0.80 12.78 -0.43
CA ALA A 122 0.03 13.12 0.77
C ALA A 122 0.00 14.65 0.91
N PRO A 123 -0.85 15.32 0.15
CA PRO A 123 -0.91 16.77 0.16
C PRO A 123 -1.50 17.27 1.48
N THR A 124 -0.75 18.09 2.21
CA THR A 124 -1.38 19.26 2.81
C THR A 124 -0.45 20.47 2.75
N SER A 125 -1.09 21.63 2.81
CA SER A 125 -0.71 22.95 2.34
C SER A 125 0.66 23.56 2.62
#